data_AF-A0A8T7J784-F1
#
_entry.id   AF-A0A8T7J784-F1
#
_cell.length_a   1.000
_cell.length_b   1.000
_cell.length_c   1.000
_cell.angle_alpha   90.00
_cell.angle_beta   90.00
_cell.angle_gamma   90.00
#
_symmetry.space_group_name_H-M   'P 1'
#
loop_
_entity.id
_entity.type
_entity.pdbx_description
1 polymer ?
#
loop_
_entity_poly.entity_id
_entity_poly.type
_entity_poly.pdbx_seq_one_letter_code
_entity_poly.pdbx_strand_id
1 'polypeptide(L)'
;MVRLRADQLELTDREVIERWLSVYTGDEKLRQYLNGELHAEAASELENSVIPALRGRLHSLSWFMSCQNQQIAVTANKEDDVTGHFYSGFAST
;
A
#
# COMPACT_ATOMS: atom_id res chain seq x y z
N MET A 1 11.37 16.74 1.81
CA MET A 1 10.44 16.65 0.67
C MET A 1 10.23 15.18 0.37
N VAL A 2 9.28 14.53 1.06
CA VAL A 2 8.94 13.13 0.76
C VAL A 2 8.34 13.15 -0.63
N ARG A 3 9.07 12.63 -1.62
CA ARG A 3 8.50 12.35 -2.93
C ARG A 3 7.35 11.38 -2.66
N LEU A 4 6.12 11.89 -2.70
CA LEU A 4 4.92 11.07 -2.89
C LEU A 4 5.24 10.24 -4.13
N ARG A 5 5.57 8.96 -3.92
CA ARG A 5 5.99 8.11 -5.00
C ARG A 5 4.83 8.06 -5.98
N ALA A 6 5.14 8.24 -7.25
CA ALA A 6 4.20 8.21 -8.36
C ALA A 6 3.64 6.79 -8.62
N ASP A 7 3.86 5.85 -7.69
CA ASP A 7 3.41 4.46 -7.75
C ASP A 7 1.93 4.29 -7.39
N GLN A 8 1.27 5.31 -6.83
CA GLN A 8 -0.09 5.20 -6.33
C GLN A 8 -1.21 5.33 -7.38
N LEU A 9 -0.92 5.79 -8.59
CA LEU A 9 -1.90 5.89 -9.69
C LEU A 9 -1.78 4.76 -10.72
N GLU A 10 -0.77 3.89 -10.61
CA GLU A 10 -0.50 2.83 -11.57
C GLU A 10 -0.69 1.41 -11.00
N LEU A 11 -1.29 1.29 -9.81
CA LEU A 11 -1.56 -0.04 -9.24
C LEU A 11 -2.54 -0.79 -10.14
N THR A 12 -2.08 -1.91 -10.67
CA THR A 12 -2.91 -2.87 -11.38
C THR A 12 -3.98 -3.41 -10.43
N ASP A 13 -5.07 -3.92 -10.99
CA ASP A 13 -6.16 -4.51 -10.22
C ASP A 13 -5.67 -5.66 -9.33
N ARG A 14 -4.69 -6.42 -9.81
CA ARG A 14 -3.99 -7.45 -9.04
C ARG A 14 -3.32 -6.87 -7.79
N GLU A 15 -2.53 -5.81 -7.94
CA GLU A 15 -1.81 -5.20 -6.82
C GLU A 15 -2.76 -4.56 -5.80
N VAL A 16 -3.87 -3.97 -6.27
CA VAL A 16 -4.95 -3.46 -5.40
C VAL A 16 -5.48 -4.58 -4.52
N ILE A 17 -5.76 -5.75 -5.12
CA ILE A 17 -6.28 -6.91 -4.38
C ILE A 17 -5.24 -7.50 -3.44
N GLU A 18 -4.02 -7.73 -3.89
CA GLU A 18 -2.95 -8.30 -3.07
C GLU A 18 -2.69 -7.43 -1.82
N ARG A 19 -2.69 -6.10 -2.00
CA ARG A 19 -2.52 -5.16 -0.89
C ARG A 19 -3.72 -5.13 0.05
N TRP A 20 -4.94 -5.23 -0.47
CA TRP A 20 -6.14 -5.36 0.36
C TRP A 20 -6.10 -6.63 1.22
N LEU A 21 -5.74 -7.77 0.62
CA LEU A 21 -5.65 -9.07 1.29
C LEU A 21 -4.52 -9.14 2.34
N SER A 22 -3.48 -8.31 2.20
CA SER A 22 -2.43 -8.18 3.23
C SER A 22 -2.93 -7.56 4.54
N VAL A 23 -4.02 -6.78 4.47
CA VAL A 23 -4.64 -6.09 5.62
C VAL A 23 -5.89 -6.82 6.09
N TYR A 24 -6.68 -7.39 5.17
CA TYR A 24 -7.95 -8.04 5.45
C TYR A 24 -7.94 -9.49 4.96
N THR A 25 -7.91 -10.44 5.90
CA THR A 25 -7.77 -11.88 5.63
C THR A 25 -9.07 -12.60 5.21
N GLY A 26 -10.19 -11.90 5.09
CA GLY A 26 -11.54 -12.49 4.94
C GLY A 26 -12.16 -12.49 3.53
N ASP A 27 -11.46 -12.02 2.50
CA ASP A 27 -12.07 -11.76 1.19
C ASP A 27 -11.79 -12.89 0.17
N GLU A 28 -12.46 -14.04 0.36
CA GLU A 28 -12.23 -15.26 -0.44
C GLU A 28 -12.52 -15.07 -1.94
N LYS A 29 -13.51 -14.24 -2.28
CA LYS A 29 -13.84 -13.90 -3.67
C LYS A 29 -12.66 -13.23 -4.39
N LEU A 30 -11.91 -12.39 -3.68
CA LEU A 30 -10.74 -11.73 -4.25
C LEU A 30 -9.58 -12.73 -4.47
N ARG A 31 -9.44 -13.75 -3.62
CA ARG A 31 -8.46 -14.83 -3.85
C ARG A 31 -8.82 -15.67 -5.06
N GLN A 32 -10.10 -16.04 -5.19
CA GLN A 32 -10.61 -16.76 -6.36
C GLN A 32 -10.41 -15.94 -7.65
N TYR A 33 -10.60 -14.61 -7.58
CA TYR A 33 -10.28 -13.72 -8.70
C TYR A 33 -8.79 -13.77 -9.07
N LEU A 34 -7.88 -13.71 -8.09
CA LEU A 34 -6.43 -13.82 -8.34
C LEU A 34 -6.00 -15.17 -8.93
N ASN A 35 -6.74 -16.24 -8.59
CA ASN A 35 -6.50 -17.59 -9.09
C ASN A 35 -7.18 -17.87 -10.44
N GLY A 36 -8.01 -16.95 -10.95
CA GLY A 36 -8.80 -17.17 -12.17
C GLY A 36 -9.92 -18.20 -11.99
N GLU A 37 -10.38 -18.40 -10.76
CA GLU A 37 -11.39 -19.41 -10.38
C GLU A 37 -12.83 -18.86 -10.47
N LEU A 38 -13.00 -17.56 -10.70
CA LEU A 38 -14.32 -16.95 -10.85
C LEU A 38 -14.85 -17.10 -12.27
N HIS A 39 -16.17 -17.31 -12.35
CA HIS A 39 -16.88 -17.22 -13.62
C HIS A 39 -16.91 -15.77 -14.14
N ALA A 40 -17.03 -15.60 -15.46
CA ALA A 40 -16.88 -14.31 -16.14
C ALA A 40 -17.77 -13.18 -15.58
N GLU A 41 -19.02 -13.50 -15.22
CA GLU A 41 -19.95 -12.52 -14.62
C GLU A 41 -19.44 -11.98 -13.28
N ALA A 42 -18.95 -12.87 -12.41
CA ALA A 42 -18.44 -12.52 -11.09
C ALA A 42 -17.09 -11.79 -11.16
N ALA A 43 -16.24 -12.16 -12.13
CA ALA A 43 -15.01 -11.43 -12.42
C ALA A 43 -15.31 -10.00 -12.91
N SER A 44 -16.27 -9.85 -13.82
CA SER A 44 -16.71 -8.55 -14.33
C SER A 44 -17.32 -7.67 -13.23
N GLU A 45 -18.11 -8.23 -12.31
CA GLU A 45 -18.62 -7.50 -11.14
C GLU A 45 -17.47 -6.96 -10.27
N LEU A 46 -16.46 -7.79 -10.03
CA LEU A 46 -15.29 -7.38 -9.25
C LEU A 46 -14.50 -6.26 -9.94
N GLU A 47 -14.21 -6.42 -11.23
CA GLU A 47 -13.48 -5.44 -12.06
C GLU A 47 -14.19 -4.08 -12.11
N ASN A 48 -15.51 -4.09 -12.30
CA ASN A 48 -16.26 -2.86 -12.53
C ASN A 48 -16.73 -2.16 -11.25
N SER A 49 -16.87 -2.90 -10.13
CA SER A 49 -17.49 -2.34 -8.92
C SER A 49 -16.61 -2.47 -7.68
N VAL A 50 -16.07 -3.66 -7.42
CA VAL A 50 -15.36 -3.93 -6.16
C VAL A 50 -13.95 -3.37 -6.20
N ILE A 51 -13.16 -3.67 -7.22
CA ILE A 51 -11.77 -3.24 -7.35
C ILE A 51 -11.64 -1.70 -7.37
N PRO A 52 -12.50 -0.94 -8.08
CA PRO A 52 -12.49 0.53 -8.00
C PRO A 52 -12.79 1.05 -6.58
N ALA A 53 -13.73 0.42 -5.87
CA ALA A 53 -14.03 0.77 -4.48
C ALA A 53 -12.86 0.44 -3.54
N LEU A 54 -12.21 -0.71 -3.74
CA LEU A 54 -11.00 -1.09 -3.00
C LEU A 54 -9.86 -0.12 -3.28
N ARG A 55 -9.66 0.31 -4.52
CA ARG A 55 -8.65 1.32 -4.90
C ARG A 55 -8.93 2.65 -4.19
N GLY A 56 -10.18 3.11 -4.17
CA GLY A 56 -10.58 4.32 -3.43
C GLY A 56 -10.36 4.20 -1.91
N ARG A 57 -10.68 3.03 -1.33
CA ARG A 57 -10.44 2.75 0.09
C ARG A 57 -8.96 2.64 0.42
N LEU A 58 -8.16 1.97 -0.41
CA LEU A 58 -6.72 1.91 -0.27
C LEU A 58 -6.07 3.26 -0.48
N HIS A 59 -6.65 4.18 -1.25
CA HIS A 59 -6.17 5.55 -1.30
C HIS A 59 -6.41 6.26 0.04
N SER A 60 -7.62 6.20 0.59
CA SER A 60 -7.96 6.77 1.90
C SER A 60 -7.16 6.12 3.05
N LEU A 61 -7.02 4.80 3.02
CA LEU A 61 -6.33 4.00 4.03
C LEU A 61 -4.81 4.02 3.84
N SER A 62 -4.26 4.02 2.63
CA SER A 62 -2.80 4.19 2.43
C SER A 62 -2.37 5.61 2.75
N TRP A 63 -3.22 6.61 2.50
CA TRP A 63 -2.98 7.97 2.97
C TRP A 63 -3.00 8.03 4.51
N PHE A 64 -3.99 7.40 5.15
CA PHE A 64 -4.05 7.26 6.61
C PHE A 64 -2.87 6.44 7.18
N MET A 65 -2.53 5.32 6.55
CA MET A 65 -1.41 4.44 6.90
C MET A 65 -0.07 5.13 6.61
N SER A 66 0.02 6.04 5.64
CA SER A 66 1.21 6.87 5.44
C SER A 66 1.35 7.89 6.56
N CYS A 67 0.24 8.50 7.01
CA CYS A 67 0.23 9.34 8.20
C CYS A 67 0.58 8.57 9.48
N GLN A 68 0.15 7.31 9.61
CA GLN A 68 0.45 6.44 10.76
C GLN A 68 1.85 5.82 10.70
N ASN A 69 2.33 5.36 9.54
CA ASN A 69 3.70 4.87 9.35
C ASN A 69 4.72 5.96 9.62
N GLN A 70 4.39 7.23 9.36
CA GLN A 70 5.28 8.33 9.73
C GLN A 70 5.39 8.47 11.25
N GLN A 71 4.30 8.29 12.00
CA GLN A 71 4.33 8.29 13.48
C GLN A 71 5.07 7.07 14.03
N ILE A 72 4.79 5.87 13.50
CA ILE A 72 5.46 4.64 13.93
C ILE A 72 6.94 4.66 13.55
N ALA A 73 7.33 5.14 12.36
CA ALA A 73 8.73 5.27 11.96
C ALA A 73 9.47 6.33 12.77
N VAL A 74 8.82 7.43 13.15
CA VAL A 74 9.42 8.44 14.06
C VAL A 74 9.60 7.90 15.47
N THR A 75 8.67 7.08 15.95
CA THR A 75 8.79 6.42 17.26
C THR A 75 9.81 5.29 17.23
N ALA A 76 9.84 4.46 16.18
CA ALA A 76 10.84 3.40 16.01
C ALA A 76 12.26 3.97 15.83
N ASN A 77 12.45 5.04 15.06
CA ASN A 77 13.74 5.76 14.96
C ASN A 77 14.15 6.48 16.27
N LYS A 78 13.24 6.57 17.26
CA LYS A 78 13.54 7.09 18.60
C LYS A 78 13.81 6.00 19.63
N GLU A 79 13.30 4.78 19.40
CA GLU A 79 13.49 3.63 20.30
C GLU A 79 14.70 2.77 19.89
N ASP A 80 15.10 2.80 18.62
CA ASP A 80 16.40 2.33 18.16
C ASP A 80 17.37 3.53 18.16
N ASP A 81 18.41 3.49 18.99
CA ASP A 81 19.54 4.43 19.01
C ASP A 81 20.43 4.28 17.75
N VAL A 82 19.81 4.09 16.58
CA VAL A 82 20.49 4.03 15.30
C VAL A 82 20.67 5.46 14.82
N THR A 83 21.82 6.01 15.18
CA THR A 83 22.41 7.20 14.56
C THR A 83 22.69 6.91 13.09
N GLY A 84 21.68 7.04 12.23
CA GLY A 84 21.83 7.01 10.79
C GLY A 84 22.64 8.20 10.28
N HIS A 85 23.95 8.19 10.53
CA HIS A 85 24.93 9.05 9.87
C HIS A 85 25.02 8.64 8.41
N PHE A 86 24.33 9.37 7.52
CA PHE A 86 24.49 9.17 6.07
C PHE A 86 24.75 10.46 5.30
N TYR A 87 25.54 11.38 5.86
CA TYR A 87 26.36 12.32 5.07
C TYR A 87 27.64 12.65 5.83
N SER A 88 28.74 12.01 5.45
CA SER A 88 30.11 12.43 5.76
C SER A 88 30.69 13.17 4.54
N GLY A 89 31.22 14.37 4.77
CA GLY A 89 31.89 15.23 3.78
C GLY A 89 30.97 16.37 3.35
N PHE A 90 31.16 17.63 3.72
CA PHE A 90 32.41 18.36 3.78
C PHE A 90 32.42 19.34 4.96
N ALA A 91 33.36 19.13 5.89
CA ALA A 91 33.98 20.22 6.63
C ALA A 91 35.37 20.41 6.03
N SER A 92 35.62 21.54 5.39
CA SER A 92 36.96 22.15 5.40
C SER A 92 36.90 23.59 4.90
N THR A 93 37.20 24.48 5.84
CA THR A 93 37.75 25.84 5.73
C THR A 93 36.84 26.95 5.23
#